data_AF-A0A0J1BTS8-F1
#
_entry.id   AF-A0A0J1BTS8-F1
#
_cell.length_a   1.000
_cell.length_b   1.000
_cell.length_c   1.000
_cell.angle_alpha   90.00
_cell.angle_beta   90.00
_cell.angle_gamma   90.00
#
_symmetry.space_group_name_H-M   'P 1'
#
loop_
_entity.id
_entity.type
_entity.pdbx_description
1 polymer ?
#
loop_
_entity_poly.entity_id
_entity_poly.type
_entity_poly.pdbx_seq_one_letter_code
_entity_poly.pdbx_strand_id
1 'polypeptide(L)'
;RPASRLRVAVGERLERPGPLEVFLTARFGLHTPWWGRPLWVPNTHGPWPLHRGELLALEDDLVRATGFGELAARPPDSVLCSPGVRTGFGLPLRLDDPR
;
A
#
# COMPACT_ATOMS: atom_id res chain seq x y z
N ARG A 1 -2.40 6.41 -19.53
CA ARG A 1 -2.41 6.73 -18.08
C ARG A 1 -1.38 5.81 -17.43
N PRO A 2 -0.57 6.29 -16.47
CA PRO A 2 0.34 5.43 -15.72
C PRO A 2 -0.42 4.24 -15.11
N ALA A 3 0.18 3.06 -15.14
CA ALA A 3 -0.39 1.82 -14.63
C ALA A 3 0.69 0.97 -13.98
N SER A 4 0.26 -0.04 -13.21
CA SER A 4 1.16 -1.05 -12.65
C SER A 4 0.50 -2.42 -12.76
N ARG A 5 1.32 -3.42 -13.09
CA ARG A 5 0.94 -4.84 -13.13
C ARG A 5 2.00 -5.63 -12.39
N LEU A 6 1.57 -6.42 -11.42
CA LEU A 6 2.45 -7.28 -10.64
C LEU A 6 1.93 -8.71 -10.62
N ARG A 7 2.85 -9.69 -10.62
CA ARG A 7 2.57 -11.10 -10.37
C ARG A 7 3.45 -11.55 -9.21
N VAL A 8 2.84 -12.14 -8.21
CA VAL A 8 3.52 -12.56 -6.98
C VAL A 8 3.10 -13.98 -6.64
N ALA A 9 4.06 -14.84 -6.31
CA ALA A 9 3.76 -16.12 -5.67
C ALA A 9 3.65 -15.89 -4.15
N VAL A 10 2.57 -16.38 -3.55
CA VAL A 10 2.33 -16.27 -2.11
C VAL A 10 3.13 -17.37 -1.41
N GLY A 11 4.03 -16.97 -0.52
CA GLY A 11 4.85 -17.85 0.29
C GLY A 11 4.30 -18.06 1.70
N GLU A 12 5.21 -18.44 2.59
CA GLU A 12 4.92 -18.72 3.99
C GLU A 12 4.37 -17.51 4.73
N ARG A 13 3.53 -17.78 5.72
CA ARG A 13 3.03 -16.79 6.67
C ARG A 13 4.17 -16.26 7.53
N LEU A 14 4.18 -14.95 7.75
CA LEU A 14 5.01 -14.33 8.77
C LEU A 14 4.32 -14.49 10.13
N GLU A 15 4.85 -15.39 10.96
CA GLU A 15 4.32 -15.64 12.31
C GLU A 15 4.44 -14.41 13.21
N ARG A 16 5.50 -13.61 13.02
CA ARG A 16 5.74 -12.36 13.75
C ARG A 16 6.28 -11.31 12.79
N PRO A 17 5.42 -10.45 12.21
CA PRO A 17 5.86 -9.32 11.40
C PRO A 17 6.81 -8.41 12.19
N GLY A 18 7.92 -8.01 11.57
CA GLY A 18 8.89 -7.11 12.18
C GLY A 18 8.48 -5.64 12.04
N PRO A 19 9.31 -4.72 12.56
CA PRO A 19 9.02 -3.29 12.52
C PRO A 19 8.82 -2.74 11.10
N LEU A 20 9.60 -3.22 10.12
CA LEU A 20 9.49 -2.76 8.73
C LEU A 20 8.18 -3.23 8.09
N GLU A 21 7.80 -4.50 8.27
CA GLU A 21 6.55 -5.02 7.73
C GLU A 21 5.35 -4.29 8.34
N VAL A 22 5.38 -4.04 9.65
CA VAL A 22 4.34 -3.24 10.32
C VAL A 22 4.31 -1.82 9.78
N PHE A 23 5.46 -1.16 9.64
CA PHE A 23 5.52 0.20 9.09
C PHE A 23 4.93 0.30 7.67
N LEU A 24 5.28 -0.64 6.79
CA LEU A 24 4.83 -0.63 5.40
C LEU A 24 3.33 -0.96 5.26
N THR A 25 2.76 -1.73 6.18
CA THR A 25 1.41 -2.29 6.02
C THR A 25 0.37 -1.61 6.92
N ALA A 26 0.71 -1.23 8.15
CA ALA A 26 -0.21 -0.59 9.11
C ALA A 26 -0.32 0.93 8.88
N ARG A 27 -0.91 1.34 7.75
CA ARG A 27 -1.12 2.76 7.39
C ARG A 27 -2.59 3.15 7.58
N PHE A 28 -2.82 4.11 8.47
CA PHE A 28 -4.16 4.44 8.99
C PHE A 28 -4.86 5.59 8.28
N GLY A 29 -5.00 5.51 6.96
CA GLY A 29 -5.79 6.49 6.21
C GLY A 29 -5.88 6.23 4.71
N LEU A 30 -7.06 6.48 4.15
CA LEU A 30 -7.29 6.46 2.71
C LEU A 30 -7.24 7.88 2.16
N HIS A 31 -6.46 8.09 1.11
CA HIS A 31 -6.48 9.32 0.31
C HIS A 31 -7.26 9.05 -0.98
N THR A 32 -8.31 9.83 -1.23
CA THR A 32 -9.17 9.63 -2.41
C THR A 32 -9.75 10.94 -2.91
N PRO A 33 -9.91 11.13 -4.24
CA PRO A 33 -10.60 12.30 -4.77
C PRO A 33 -12.11 12.20 -4.59
N TRP A 34 -12.77 13.31 -4.27
CA TRP A 34 -14.23 13.47 -4.27
C TRP A 34 -14.60 14.79 -4.94
N TRP A 35 -15.29 14.72 -6.08
CA TRP A 35 -15.59 15.89 -6.94
C TRP A 35 -14.36 16.76 -7.23
N GLY A 36 -13.23 16.11 -7.52
CA GLY A 36 -11.95 16.79 -7.81
C GLY A 36 -11.22 17.35 -6.59
N ARG A 37 -11.74 17.17 -5.37
CA ARG A 37 -11.09 17.61 -4.12
C ARG A 37 -10.45 16.42 -3.40
N PRO A 38 -9.24 16.56 -2.83
CA PRO A 38 -8.61 15.49 -2.05
C PRO A 38 -9.29 15.34 -0.69
N LEU A 39 -9.73 14.12 -0.38
CA LEU A 39 -10.15 13.74 0.97
C LEU A 39 -9.12 12.84 1.63
N TRP A 40 -9.09 12.93 2.95
CA TRP A 40 -8.50 11.94 3.83
C TRP A 40 -9.60 11.26 4.64
N VAL A 41 -9.63 9.94 4.66
CA VAL A 41 -10.58 9.16 5.46
C VAL A 41 -9.77 8.37 6.50
N PRO A 42 -9.92 8.65 7.81
CA PRO A 42 -9.27 7.85 8.83
C PRO A 42 -9.75 6.41 8.71
N ASN A 43 -8.83 5.47 8.80
CA ASN A 43 -9.16 4.05 8.84
C ASN A 43 -8.52 3.39 10.06
N THR A 44 -9.09 2.27 10.49
CA THR A 44 -8.57 1.48 11.60
C THR A 44 -8.72 0.00 11.28
N HIS A 45 -7.76 -0.77 11.75
CA HIS A 45 -7.72 -2.22 11.62
C HIS A 45 -6.91 -2.81 12.78
N GLY A 46 -7.20 -4.05 13.13
CA GLY A 46 -6.31 -4.83 13.98
C GLY A 46 -5.11 -5.37 13.18
N PRO A 47 -4.19 -6.11 13.83
CA PRO A 47 -3.19 -6.91 13.12
C PRO A 47 -3.85 -7.86 12.12
N TRP A 48 -3.20 -8.11 10.98
CA TRP A 48 -3.68 -9.01 9.93
C TRP A 48 -2.60 -9.99 9.46
N PRO A 49 -2.98 -11.14 8.87
CA PRO A 49 -2.00 -12.10 8.37
C PRO A 49 -1.18 -11.50 7.23
N LEU A 50 0.14 -11.61 7.35
CA LEU A 50 1.09 -11.29 6.29
C LEU A 50 1.82 -12.54 5.84
N HIS A 51 2.07 -12.65 4.55
CA HIS A 51 2.83 -13.70 3.90
C HIS A 51 4.00 -13.08 3.15
N ARG A 52 5.11 -13.82 3.06
CA ARG A 52 6.16 -13.48 2.10
C ARG A 52 5.60 -13.54 0.69
N GLY A 53 6.00 -12.63 -0.17
CA GLY A 53 5.74 -12.71 -1.60
C GLY A 53 7.04 -12.88 -2.37
N GLU A 54 7.03 -13.75 -3.37
CA GLU A 54 8.08 -13.82 -4.39
C GLU A 54 7.61 -13.08 -5.63
N LEU A 55 8.38 -12.08 -6.06
CA LEU A 55 8.05 -11.30 -7.26
C LEU A 55 8.37 -12.10 -8.53
N LEU A 56 7.34 -12.39 -9.31
CA LEU A 56 7.47 -13.10 -10.59
C LEU A 56 7.53 -12.14 -11.78
N ALA A 57 6.82 -11.02 -11.70
CA ALA A 57 6.84 -9.97 -12.71
C ALA A 57 6.38 -8.64 -12.11
N LEU A 58 6.99 -7.54 -12.55
CA LEU A 58 6.59 -6.17 -12.24
C LEU A 58 6.75 -5.29 -13.47
N GLU A 59 5.64 -4.69 -13.91
CA GLU A 59 5.60 -3.61 -14.87
C GLU A 59 5.01 -2.41 -14.12
N ASP A 60 5.78 -1.36 -13.84
CA ASP A 60 5.30 -0.22 -13.05
C ASP A 60 5.72 1.13 -13.66
N ASP A 61 4.72 1.91 -14.05
CA ASP A 61 4.86 3.28 -14.51
C ASP A 61 4.48 4.31 -13.43
N LEU A 62 3.87 3.90 -12.33
CA LEU A 62 3.41 4.81 -11.27
C LEU A 62 4.59 5.45 -10.55
N VAL A 63 5.58 4.65 -10.14
CA VAL A 63 6.81 5.15 -9.48
C VAL A 63 7.61 6.05 -10.42
N ARG A 64 7.68 5.68 -11.71
CA ARG A 64 8.35 6.49 -12.73
C ARG A 64 7.63 7.82 -12.96
N ALA A 65 6.30 7.79 -13.05
CA ALA A 65 5.48 8.98 -13.30
C ALA A 65 5.53 10.03 -12.18
N THR A 66 5.96 9.63 -10.97
CA THR A 66 6.14 10.53 -9.82
C THR A 66 7.56 11.08 -9.68
N GLY A 67 8.44 10.82 -10.66
CA GLY A 67 9.82 11.35 -10.68
C GLY A 67 10.87 10.43 -10.08
N PHE A 68 10.50 9.23 -9.64
CA PHE A 68 11.41 8.27 -9.00
C PHE A 68 11.87 7.17 -9.98
N GLY A 69 12.30 7.57 -11.19
CA GLY A 69 12.66 6.64 -12.26
C GLY A 69 13.77 5.64 -11.90
N GLU A 70 14.75 6.05 -11.09
CA GLU A 70 15.82 5.18 -10.61
C GLU A 70 15.31 4.07 -9.69
N LEU A 71 14.32 4.37 -8.85
CA LEU A 71 13.67 3.35 -8.00
C LEU A 71 12.86 2.36 -8.83
N ALA A 72 12.25 2.83 -9.93
CA ALA A 72 11.53 1.96 -10.86
C ALA A 72 12.44 1.04 -11.70
N ALA A 73 13.76 1.26 -11.68
CA ALA A 73 14.73 0.46 -12.44
C ALA A 73 15.31 -0.73 -11.64
N ARG A 74 14.88 -0.92 -10.39
CA ARG A 74 15.33 -2.01 -9.51
C ARG A 74 14.14 -2.79 -8.92
N PRO A 75 14.34 -4.03 -8.46
CA PRO A 75 13.32 -4.73 -7.69
C PRO A 75 12.95 -3.98 -6.40
N PRO A 76 11.69 -4.13 -5.92
CA PRO A 76 11.28 -3.58 -4.63
C PRO A 76 12.02 -4.25 -3.48
N ASP A 77 12.33 -3.49 -2.43
CA ASP A 77 13.01 -4.02 -1.24
C ASP A 77 12.14 -4.96 -0.40
N SER A 78 10.81 -4.92 -0.60
CA SER A 78 9.83 -5.71 0.15
C SER A 78 8.68 -6.13 -0.74
N VAL A 79 8.27 -7.40 -0.62
CA VAL A 79 7.10 -7.96 -1.28
C VAL A 79 6.34 -8.79 -0.25
N LEU A 80 5.13 -8.32 0.10
CA LEU A 80 4.25 -8.93 1.09
C LEU A 80 2.89 -9.22 0.45
N CYS A 81 2.26 -10.29 0.89
CA CYS A 81 0.88 -10.63 0.53
C CYS A 81 0.03 -10.77 1.79
N SER A 82 -1.27 -10.54 1.64
CA SER A 82 -2.24 -10.82 2.69
C SER A 82 -3.51 -11.42 2.04
N PRO A 83 -4.17 -12.39 2.68
CA PRO A 83 -5.49 -12.85 2.23
C PRO A 83 -6.58 -11.78 2.41
N GLY A 84 -6.25 -10.65 3.05
CA GLY A 84 -7.14 -9.51 3.24
C GLY A 84 -7.13 -8.99 4.67
N VAL A 85 -7.65 -7.79 4.84
CA VAL A 85 -7.87 -7.13 6.13
C VAL A 85 -9.32 -6.68 6.23
N ARG A 86 -9.89 -6.81 7.43
CA ARG A 86 -11.12 -6.10 7.78
C ARG A 86 -10.78 -4.70 8.32
N THR A 87 -11.21 -3.68 7.59
CA THR A 87 -10.94 -2.27 7.88
C THR A 87 -12.23 -1.53 8.20
N GLY A 88 -12.21 -0.70 9.25
CA GLY A 88 -13.24 0.30 9.52
C GLY A 88 -12.82 1.66 8.99
N PHE A 89 -13.77 2.42 8.43
CA PHE A 89 -13.55 3.78 7.95
C PHE A 89 -14.37 4.77 8.78
N GLY A 90 -13.75 5.87 9.17
CA GLY A 90 -14.40 6.98 9.86
C GLY A 90 -14.99 8.01 8.91
N LEU A 91 -15.30 9.20 9.43
CA LEU A 91 -15.83 10.30 8.64
C LEU A 91 -14.75 10.91 7.74
N PRO A 92 -15.03 11.16 6.45
CA PRO A 92 -14.10 11.85 5.56
C PRO A 92 -13.79 13.27 6.03
N LEU A 93 -12.51 13.63 5.97
CA LEU A 93 -12.01 14.97 6.19
C LEU A 93 -11.43 15.52 4.88
N ARG A 94 -11.52 16.83 4.72
CA ARG A 94 -10.85 17.53 3.62
C ARG A 94 -9.37 17.63 3.95
N LEU A 95 -8.50 17.27 3.00
CA LEU A 95 -7.05 17.33 3.22
C LEU A 95 -6.53 18.78 3.33
N ASP A 96 -7.27 19.73 2.76
CA ASP A 96 -7.00 21.17 2.79
C ASP A 96 -7.68 21.90 3.97
N ASP A 97 -8.31 21.17 4.89
CA ASP A 97 -8.97 21.72 6.08
C ASP A 97 -7.96 21.70 7.27
N PRO A 98 -7.46 22.86 7.73
CA PRO A 98 -6.31 22.96 8.64
C PRO A 98 -6.66 22.71 10.12
N ARG A 99 -7.55 21.75 10.41
CA ARG A 99 -7.96 21.45 11.80
C ARG A 99 -6.79 21.01 12.67
#